data_AF-A0A2A5D9X2-F1
#
_entry.id   AF-A0A2A5D9X2-F1
#
_cell.length_a   1.000
_cell.length_b   1.000
_cell.length_c   1.000
_cell.angle_alpha   90.00
_cell.angle_beta   90.00
_cell.angle_gamma   90.00
#
_symmetry.space_group_name_H-M   'P 1'
#
loop_
_entity.id
_entity.type
_entity.pdbx_description
1 polymer ?
#
loop_
_entity_poly.entity_id
_entity_poly.type
_entity_poly.pdbx_seq_one_letter_code
_entity_poly.pdbx_strand_id
1 'polypeptide(L)'
;MIHSDKAFNQITGTARKRNFSVGDQIEVSGFYKPHDKYQVELKFEYNLDEEIDPNQFLVETYLFVPQSLGLSDYLNRATDYFPDITSYMRYSVQSLSLIELADLEYELSPLSRLLKFLQTGETTGKSSDRKSFFLYESKLFTCMFKESIKKEFSNVDVLIAFCQKGEKEIGSLCDFFTSLYKGIQLLKGNFEQINALLKVSDRVSEDDKAGFDAISEFFFFELNLFYITFTRKLIKISDIKHADLASLKIDVREDYKILRRLGIDAGYLVIDGDSSQDDREQYIYRESKLKKFVSSVLFLNQDVKSNKKAEEFFFSIAAGVAMLFAAVVALLTAQSYDINSFPWVISLVIAYIIKDRSKAWMQDKFRNLVPTYLSNRTEKLIDEGVGKVGRINEWLSFRSDNFIPKDILDVRLKNREMVGAFKKSEDVLYYKKLISLEPKIIFANHQRVNNVVNILRFNVQKFCQQMDDPKKKLNYLNDDGSVDSYTGKKVYHINLVIKITSKYGTDGKETETLNLRLVLSRDGIERIESPNQTPSEELFEVIWI
;
A
#
# COMPACT_ATOMS: atom_id res chain seq x y z
N MET A 1 -22.55 -16.42 38.54
CA MET A 1 -23.68 -16.52 37.58
C MET A 1 -24.27 -15.16 37.14
N ILE A 2 -23.61 -14.00 37.32
CA ILE A 2 -24.08 -12.70 36.75
C ILE A 2 -22.90 -11.85 36.16
N HIS A 3 -21.71 -12.42 35.96
CA HIS A 3 -20.54 -11.65 35.49
C HIS A 3 -19.86 -12.15 34.20
N SER A 4 -20.38 -13.18 33.52
CA SER A 4 -19.80 -13.70 32.26
C SER A 4 -20.48 -13.21 30.96
N ASP A 5 -21.67 -12.62 31.03
CA ASP A 5 -22.48 -12.32 29.83
C ASP A 5 -22.15 -10.99 29.11
N LYS A 6 -21.29 -10.14 29.69
CA LYS A 6 -20.94 -8.85 29.08
C LYS A 6 -19.85 -8.94 28.00
N ALA A 7 -18.98 -9.96 28.05
CA ALA A 7 -17.90 -10.12 27.07
C ALA A 7 -18.36 -10.82 25.77
N PHE A 8 -19.42 -11.64 25.83
CA PHE A 8 -19.92 -12.39 24.68
C PHE A 8 -20.79 -11.54 23.74
N ASN A 9 -21.60 -10.63 24.30
CA ASN A 9 -22.46 -9.71 23.54
C ASN A 9 -21.71 -8.63 22.74
N GLN A 10 -20.38 -8.51 22.88
CA GLN A 10 -19.58 -7.63 22.02
C GLN A 10 -19.19 -8.29 20.69
N ILE A 11 -19.21 -9.63 20.63
CA ILE A 11 -18.74 -10.43 19.48
C ILE A 11 -19.92 -10.92 18.62
N THR A 12 -21.10 -11.15 19.20
CA THR A 12 -22.32 -11.52 18.48
C THR A 12 -23.27 -10.33 18.37
N GLY A 13 -23.43 -9.79 17.16
CA GLY A 13 -24.16 -8.54 16.90
C GLY A 13 -25.61 -8.53 17.40
N THR A 14 -25.95 -7.52 18.20
CA THR A 14 -27.30 -6.96 18.25
C THR A 14 -27.24 -5.53 17.74
N ALA A 15 -28.11 -5.23 16.78
CA ALA A 15 -28.29 -3.92 16.17
C ALA A 15 -28.68 -2.89 17.25
N ARG A 16 -27.68 -2.16 17.73
CA ARG A 16 -27.85 -0.82 18.31
C ARG A 16 -27.00 0.10 17.46
N LYS A 17 -27.57 1.24 17.06
CA LYS A 17 -26.81 2.40 16.55
C LYS A 17 -25.58 2.60 17.44
N ARG A 18 -24.42 2.10 17.04
CA ARG A 18 -23.16 2.36 17.72
C ARG A 18 -22.74 3.74 17.25
N ASN A 19 -23.17 4.75 17.99
CA ASN A 19 -22.39 5.97 18.09
C ASN A 19 -21.05 5.54 18.69
N PHE A 20 -20.01 5.46 17.85
CA PHE A 20 -18.67 5.28 18.35
C PHE A 20 -18.31 6.54 19.14
N SER A 21 -18.10 6.35 20.43
CA SER A 21 -17.51 7.34 21.30
C SER A 21 -16.13 7.69 20.77
N VAL A 22 -15.98 8.95 20.37
CA VAL A 22 -14.71 9.67 20.22
C VAL A 22 -13.87 9.41 21.47
N GLY A 23 -12.64 8.93 21.28
CA GLY A 23 -11.67 8.70 22.35
C GLY A 23 -10.51 7.80 21.94
N ASP A 24 -9.41 8.44 21.53
CA ASP A 24 -8.00 8.01 21.63
C ASP A 24 -7.51 6.81 20.80
N GLN A 25 -6.97 7.10 19.61
CA GLN A 25 -5.59 6.80 19.16
C GLN A 25 -5.49 6.70 17.62
N ILE A 26 -4.80 7.70 17.04
CA ILE A 26 -4.13 7.79 15.72
C ILE A 26 -5.03 7.72 14.46
N GLU A 27 -5.15 8.86 13.78
CA GLU A 27 -5.82 8.99 12.45
C GLU A 27 -5.10 8.27 11.30
N VAL A 28 -3.88 7.78 11.55
CA VAL A 28 -3.06 7.05 10.58
C VAL A 28 -2.52 5.75 11.17
N SER A 29 -2.98 4.60 10.67
CA SER A 29 -2.40 3.31 11.03
C SER A 29 -1.33 2.88 10.01
N GLY A 30 -0.18 2.40 10.49
CA GLY A 30 0.96 1.98 9.66
C GLY A 30 1.20 0.47 9.69
N PHE A 31 1.26 -0.18 8.53
CA PHE A 31 1.65 -1.59 8.38
C PHE A 31 2.86 -1.72 7.46
N TYR A 32 3.77 -2.64 7.74
CA TYR A 32 4.96 -2.89 6.91
C TYR A 32 5.21 -4.38 6.70
N LYS A 33 5.71 -4.73 5.51
CA LYS A 33 6.16 -6.10 5.19
C LYS A 33 7.15 -6.14 4.03
N PRO A 34 7.95 -7.19 3.89
CA PRO A 34 8.57 -7.52 2.61
C PRO A 34 7.48 -7.75 1.56
N HIS A 35 7.58 -7.08 0.41
CA HIS A 35 6.71 -7.31 -0.74
C HIS A 35 7.27 -8.43 -1.62
N ASP A 36 8.55 -8.32 -1.94
CA ASP A 36 9.34 -9.30 -2.66
C ASP A 36 10.78 -9.31 -2.12
N LYS A 37 11.72 -9.92 -2.86
CA LYS A 37 13.13 -10.02 -2.46
C LYS A 37 13.82 -8.65 -2.30
N TYR A 38 13.36 -7.61 -2.99
CA TYR A 38 14.00 -6.30 -3.04
C TYR A 38 13.07 -5.14 -2.71
N GLN A 39 11.77 -5.36 -2.49
CA GLN A 39 10.82 -4.30 -2.18
C GLN A 39 10.26 -4.45 -0.77
N VAL A 40 10.26 -3.35 -0.02
CA VAL A 40 9.52 -3.21 1.23
C VAL A 40 8.22 -2.47 0.93
N GLU A 41 7.08 -3.00 1.37
CA GLU A 41 5.78 -2.35 1.29
C GLU A 41 5.38 -1.78 2.64
N LEU A 42 5.02 -0.52 2.65
CA LEU A 42 4.46 0.24 3.76
C LEU A 42 3.03 0.63 3.39
N LYS A 43 2.09 0.48 4.31
CA LYS A 43 0.70 0.89 4.14
C LYS A 43 0.35 1.88 5.23
N PHE A 44 -0.19 3.02 4.83
CA PHE A 44 -0.71 4.05 5.72
C PHE A 44 -2.19 4.21 5.45
N GLU A 45 -3.04 4.03 6.44
CA GLU A 45 -4.48 4.28 6.31
C GLU A 45 -4.81 5.66 6.84
N TYR A 46 -5.35 6.55 6.01
CA TYR A 46 -5.75 7.90 6.41
C TYR A 46 -7.24 7.96 6.67
N ASN A 47 -7.63 8.22 7.92
CA ASN A 47 -9.01 8.46 8.29
C ASN A 47 -9.44 9.84 7.78
N LEU A 48 -10.62 9.92 7.17
CA LEU A 48 -11.16 11.17 6.66
C LEU A 48 -12.05 11.85 7.72
N ASP A 49 -12.03 13.17 7.72
CA ASP A 49 -12.81 14.04 8.61
C ASP A 49 -13.64 14.96 7.72
N GLU A 50 -14.96 14.95 7.85
CA GLU A 50 -15.85 15.77 7.02
C GLU A 50 -15.80 17.26 7.39
N GLU A 51 -15.38 17.59 8.62
CA GLU A 51 -15.34 18.96 9.12
C GLU A 51 -14.12 19.73 8.58
N ILE A 52 -13.05 19.00 8.23
CA ILE A 52 -11.79 19.54 7.72
C ILE A 52 -11.75 19.32 6.20
N ASP A 53 -11.51 20.38 5.42
CA ASP A 53 -11.41 20.25 3.96
C ASP A 53 -10.43 21.31 3.40
N PRO A 54 -9.32 20.91 2.76
CA PRO A 54 -8.89 19.53 2.52
C PRO A 54 -8.27 18.87 3.76
N ASN A 55 -8.40 17.54 3.85
CA ASN A 55 -7.63 16.74 4.80
C ASN A 55 -6.18 16.64 4.34
N GLN A 56 -5.25 17.12 5.15
CA GLN A 56 -3.82 17.12 4.84
C GLN A 56 -3.02 16.17 5.72
N PHE A 57 -2.27 15.29 5.07
CA PHE A 57 -1.35 14.34 5.71
C PHE A 57 0.05 14.54 5.16
N LEU A 58 1.03 14.69 6.05
CA LEU A 58 2.44 14.81 5.70
C LEU A 58 3.19 13.54 6.13
N VAL A 59 3.81 12.85 5.18
CA VAL A 59 4.68 11.69 5.42
C VAL A 59 6.12 12.07 5.09
N GLU A 60 7.01 11.93 6.07
CA GLU A 60 8.42 12.25 5.97
C GLU A 60 9.25 10.99 6.27
N THR A 61 9.87 10.43 5.24
CA THR A 61 10.70 9.24 5.35
C THR A 61 12.18 9.61 5.26
N TYR A 62 12.92 9.27 6.31
CA TYR A 62 14.37 9.42 6.41
C TYR A 62 15.01 8.04 6.28
N LEU A 63 15.65 7.80 5.13
CA LEU A 63 16.35 6.55 4.83
C LEU A 63 17.85 6.73 5.13
N PHE A 64 18.31 6.18 6.24
CA PHE A 64 19.70 6.19 6.68
C PHE A 64 20.44 5.00 6.06
N VAL A 65 21.34 5.29 5.12
CA VAL A 65 22.08 4.26 4.38
C VAL A 65 23.58 4.38 4.68
N PRO A 66 24.26 3.27 5.01
CA PRO A 66 25.71 3.28 5.17
C PRO A 66 26.42 3.79 3.91
N GLN A 67 27.38 4.69 4.05
CA GLN A 67 28.19 5.22 2.93
C GLN A 67 28.83 4.14 2.06
N SER A 68 29.15 2.98 2.65
CA SER A 68 29.67 1.82 1.93
C SER A 68 28.73 1.23 0.86
N LEU A 69 27.44 1.59 0.88
CA LEU A 69 26.45 1.15 -0.11
C LEU A 69 26.26 2.14 -1.26
N GLY A 70 27.13 3.16 -1.37
CA GLY A 70 27.26 3.99 -2.57
C GLY A 70 26.18 5.06 -2.74
N LEU A 71 25.58 5.55 -1.65
CA LEU A 71 24.60 6.63 -1.68
C LEU A 71 25.26 8.01 -1.76
N SER A 72 26.03 8.26 -2.83
CA SER A 72 26.77 9.53 -2.97
C SER A 72 25.95 10.60 -3.71
N ASP A 73 25.76 11.74 -3.05
CA ASP A 73 25.19 12.97 -3.61
C ASP A 73 26.07 13.64 -4.67
N TYR A 74 27.35 13.26 -4.73
CA TYR A 74 28.33 13.77 -5.68
C TYR A 74 28.18 13.15 -7.07
N LEU A 75 27.72 11.89 -7.13
CA LEU A 75 27.58 11.11 -8.36
C LEU A 75 26.14 11.02 -8.85
N ASN A 76 25.17 10.99 -7.93
CA ASN A 76 23.77 10.79 -8.23
C ASN A 76 22.92 11.98 -7.78
N ARG A 77 21.80 12.22 -8.44
CA ARG A 77 20.77 13.13 -7.93
C ARG A 77 19.81 12.34 -7.06
N ALA A 78 19.28 12.98 -6.02
CA ALA A 78 18.25 12.35 -5.19
C ALA A 78 17.05 11.89 -6.04
N THR A 79 16.71 12.64 -7.09
CA THR A 79 15.63 12.30 -8.03
C THR A 79 15.85 11.01 -8.80
N ASP A 80 17.08 10.51 -8.92
CA ASP A 80 17.40 9.25 -9.61
C ASP A 80 16.90 8.01 -8.85
N TYR A 81 16.47 8.21 -7.59
CA TYR A 81 15.85 7.21 -6.74
C TYR A 81 14.31 7.25 -6.77
N PHE A 82 13.67 8.21 -7.46
CA PHE A 82 12.21 8.19 -7.63
C PHE A 82 11.68 6.91 -8.28
N PRO A 83 12.33 6.32 -9.31
CA PRO A 83 11.88 5.04 -9.88
C PRO A 83 11.89 3.87 -8.88
N ASP A 84 12.68 3.99 -7.81
CA ASP A 84 12.74 2.99 -6.74
C ASP A 84 11.62 3.17 -5.69
N ILE A 85 10.82 4.24 -5.81
CA ILE A 85 9.69 4.54 -4.94
C ILE A 85 8.40 4.42 -5.75
N THR A 86 7.55 3.47 -5.37
CA THR A 86 6.21 3.34 -5.96
C THR A 86 5.15 3.65 -4.93
N SER A 87 4.12 4.39 -5.33
CA SER A 87 3.07 4.85 -4.42
C SER A 87 1.70 4.67 -5.08
N TYR A 88 0.80 3.99 -4.38
CA TYR A 88 -0.59 3.81 -4.79
C TYR A 88 -1.52 4.39 -3.73
N MET A 89 -2.63 4.96 -4.18
CA MET A 89 -3.73 5.41 -3.31
C MET A 89 -4.95 4.58 -3.66
N ARG A 90 -5.66 4.10 -2.64
CA ARG A 90 -6.92 3.37 -2.81
C ARG A 90 -7.86 3.67 -1.67
N TYR A 91 -9.15 3.56 -1.90
CA TYR A 91 -10.12 3.52 -0.80
C TYR A 91 -9.97 2.22 0.00
N SER A 92 -10.18 2.33 1.31
CA SER A 92 -10.52 1.17 2.13
C SER A 92 -12.03 0.96 2.08
N VAL A 93 -12.45 -0.27 1.90
CA VAL A 93 -13.88 -0.62 1.93
C VAL A 93 -14.25 -1.04 3.34
N GLN A 94 -15.40 -0.57 3.81
CA GLN A 94 -15.95 -1.05 5.07
C GLN A 94 -16.20 -2.57 5.01
N SER A 95 -15.62 -3.33 5.93
CA SER A 95 -15.91 -4.75 6.06
C SER A 95 -17.34 -4.95 6.58
N LEU A 96 -18.17 -5.68 5.85
CA LEU A 96 -19.45 -6.22 6.35
C LEU A 96 -19.23 -7.64 6.88
N SER A 97 -20.08 -8.13 7.77
CA SER A 97 -20.16 -9.57 8.05
C SER A 97 -20.66 -10.33 6.82
N LEU A 98 -20.40 -11.63 6.73
CA LEU A 98 -20.90 -12.43 5.60
C LEU A 98 -22.43 -12.41 5.51
N ILE A 99 -23.13 -12.34 6.65
CA ILE A 99 -24.60 -12.29 6.70
C ILE A 99 -25.10 -10.95 6.16
N GLU A 100 -24.52 -9.82 6.60
CA GLU A 100 -24.88 -8.49 6.07
C GLU A 100 -24.57 -8.35 4.58
N LEU A 101 -23.46 -8.95 4.12
CA LEU A 101 -23.12 -8.96 2.70
C LEU A 101 -24.10 -9.83 1.88
N ALA A 102 -24.65 -10.88 2.48
CA ALA A 102 -25.63 -11.76 1.85
C ALA A 102 -27.05 -11.17 1.84
N ASP A 103 -27.35 -10.27 2.78
CA ASP A 103 -28.68 -9.71 2.94
C ASP A 103 -29.11 -8.87 1.71
N LEU A 104 -30.18 -9.30 1.07
CA LEU A 104 -30.74 -8.67 -0.13
C LEU A 104 -31.60 -7.43 0.19
N GLU A 105 -31.93 -7.21 1.46
CA GLU A 105 -32.66 -6.02 1.93
C GLU A 105 -31.72 -4.97 2.53
N TYR A 106 -30.47 -5.33 2.80
CA TYR A 106 -29.50 -4.41 3.39
C TYR A 106 -28.92 -3.43 2.37
N GLU A 107 -29.26 -2.14 2.49
CA GLU A 107 -28.91 -1.11 1.50
C GLU A 107 -27.39 -0.91 1.26
N LEU A 108 -26.53 -1.29 2.20
CA LEU A 108 -25.08 -1.22 2.00
C LEU A 108 -24.52 -2.47 1.29
N SER A 109 -25.27 -3.58 1.25
CA SER A 109 -24.89 -4.78 0.52
C SER A 109 -24.89 -4.51 -0.99
N PRO A 110 -23.76 -4.76 -1.68
CA PRO A 110 -23.73 -4.70 -3.14
C PRO A 110 -24.70 -5.69 -3.80
N LEU A 111 -24.98 -6.86 -3.20
CA LEU A 111 -25.94 -7.83 -3.75
C LEU A 111 -27.36 -7.27 -3.75
N SER A 112 -27.77 -6.60 -2.66
CA SER A 112 -29.06 -5.90 -2.59
C SER A 112 -29.19 -4.85 -3.70
N ARG A 113 -28.15 -4.03 -3.89
CA ARG A 113 -28.11 -2.99 -4.93
C ARG A 113 -28.15 -3.57 -6.34
N LEU A 114 -27.42 -4.64 -6.59
CA LEU A 114 -27.42 -5.36 -7.87
C LEU A 114 -28.80 -5.95 -8.18
N LEU A 115 -29.43 -6.60 -7.20
CA LEU A 115 -30.77 -7.18 -7.35
C LEU A 115 -31.80 -6.09 -7.69
N LYS A 116 -31.80 -5.00 -6.91
CA LYS A 116 -32.71 -3.88 -7.11
C LYS A 116 -32.53 -3.25 -8.49
N PHE A 117 -31.29 -3.05 -8.93
CA PHE A 117 -30.99 -2.55 -10.26
C PHE A 117 -31.50 -3.49 -11.37
N LEU A 118 -31.27 -4.80 -11.25
CA LEU A 118 -31.74 -5.77 -12.24
C LEU A 118 -33.28 -5.82 -12.32
N GLN A 119 -33.98 -5.68 -11.18
CA GLN A 119 -35.45 -5.73 -11.12
C GLN A 119 -36.11 -4.42 -11.57
N THR A 120 -35.63 -3.28 -11.09
CA THR A 120 -36.30 -1.98 -11.20
C THR A 120 -35.59 -0.98 -12.11
N GLY A 121 -34.29 -1.17 -12.36
CA GLY A 121 -33.43 -0.18 -13.00
C GLY A 121 -32.97 0.95 -12.07
N GLU A 122 -33.41 0.97 -10.80
CA GLU A 122 -33.00 2.00 -9.85
C GLU A 122 -31.51 1.84 -9.49
N THR A 123 -30.80 2.97 -9.51
CA THR A 123 -29.43 3.08 -9.01
C THR A 123 -29.44 3.83 -7.67
N THR A 124 -28.54 3.47 -6.77
CA THR A 124 -28.43 4.10 -5.45
C THR A 124 -27.15 4.94 -5.37
N GLY A 125 -27.30 6.22 -4.99
CA GLY A 125 -26.19 7.19 -4.85
C GLY A 125 -26.32 8.41 -5.77
N LYS A 126 -25.74 9.55 -5.37
CA LYS A 126 -25.79 10.83 -6.13
C LYS A 126 -24.94 10.83 -7.41
N SER A 127 -24.11 9.82 -7.63
CA SER A 127 -23.33 9.63 -8.85
C SER A 127 -24.09 8.75 -9.85
N SER A 128 -25.23 9.22 -10.35
CA SER A 128 -26.04 8.56 -11.39
C SER A 128 -25.34 8.47 -12.77
N ASP A 129 -24.09 8.93 -12.85
CA ASP A 129 -23.26 8.99 -14.07
C ASP A 129 -22.24 7.84 -14.16
N ARG A 130 -22.39 6.78 -13.34
CA ARG A 130 -21.57 5.57 -13.49
C ARG A 130 -21.99 4.85 -14.76
N LYS A 131 -21.22 5.06 -15.84
CA LYS A 131 -21.37 4.38 -17.14
C LYS A 131 -21.43 2.84 -17.06
N SER A 132 -21.21 2.23 -15.89
CA SER A 132 -21.42 0.82 -15.60
C SER A 132 -21.69 0.55 -14.10
N PHE A 133 -22.80 1.09 -13.55
CA PHE A 133 -23.21 0.86 -12.15
C PHE A 133 -23.15 -0.63 -11.76
N PHE A 134 -23.65 -1.51 -12.63
CA PHE A 134 -23.69 -2.95 -12.40
C PHE A 134 -22.28 -3.53 -12.22
N LEU A 135 -21.35 -3.19 -13.11
CA LEU A 135 -19.98 -3.66 -13.05
C LEU A 135 -19.26 -3.12 -11.80
N TYR A 136 -19.49 -1.86 -11.45
CA TYR A 136 -18.95 -1.25 -10.23
C TYR A 136 -19.38 -2.03 -8.97
N GLU A 137 -20.68 -2.25 -8.78
CA GLU A 137 -21.20 -2.93 -7.58
C GLU A 137 -20.75 -4.40 -7.54
N SER A 138 -20.63 -5.05 -8.70
CA SER A 138 -20.12 -6.43 -8.81
C SER A 138 -18.64 -6.54 -8.39
N LYS A 139 -17.81 -5.57 -8.78
CA LYS A 139 -16.40 -5.51 -8.32
C LYS A 139 -16.32 -5.19 -6.83
N LEU A 140 -17.15 -4.28 -6.35
CA LEU A 140 -17.19 -3.90 -4.95
C LEU A 140 -17.63 -5.07 -4.06
N PHE A 141 -18.63 -5.86 -4.50
CA PHE A 141 -19.07 -7.09 -3.84
C PHE A 141 -17.92 -8.04 -3.57
N THR A 142 -17.14 -8.38 -4.61
CA THR A 142 -16.04 -9.33 -4.49
C THR A 142 -14.88 -8.78 -3.65
N CYS A 143 -14.61 -7.47 -3.71
CA CYS A 143 -13.67 -6.82 -2.80
C CYS A 143 -14.12 -6.90 -1.33
N MET A 144 -15.40 -6.60 -1.06
CA MET A 144 -15.98 -6.69 0.28
C MET A 144 -15.96 -8.11 0.79
N PHE A 145 -16.36 -9.08 -0.04
CA PHE A 145 -16.32 -10.51 0.27
C PHE A 145 -14.93 -10.97 0.71
N LYS A 146 -13.89 -10.59 -0.03
CA LYS A 146 -12.50 -10.93 0.30
C LYS A 146 -12.08 -10.36 1.66
N GLU A 147 -12.37 -9.09 1.93
CA GLU A 147 -12.03 -8.46 3.23
C GLU A 147 -12.87 -9.05 4.37
N SER A 148 -14.15 -9.37 4.14
CA SER A 148 -15.02 -10.05 5.10
C SER A 148 -14.45 -11.42 5.48
N ILE A 149 -14.12 -12.27 4.50
CA ILE A 149 -13.52 -13.60 4.76
C ILE A 149 -12.23 -13.47 5.57
N LYS A 150 -11.35 -12.54 5.17
CA LYS A 150 -10.09 -12.34 5.87
C LYS A 150 -10.31 -11.97 7.33
N LYS A 151 -11.22 -11.04 7.61
CA LYS A 151 -11.57 -10.63 8.97
C LYS A 151 -12.16 -11.79 9.78
N GLU A 152 -13.07 -12.55 9.20
CA GLU A 152 -13.67 -13.69 9.88
C GLU A 152 -12.65 -14.78 10.18
N PHE A 153 -11.70 -15.06 9.28
CA PHE A 153 -10.62 -16.01 9.57
C PHE A 153 -9.64 -15.51 10.62
N SER A 154 -9.35 -14.21 10.70
CA SER A 154 -8.62 -13.65 11.84
C SER A 154 -9.37 -13.87 13.15
N ASN A 155 -10.69 -13.70 13.18
CA ASN A 155 -11.50 -14.01 14.35
C ASN A 155 -11.43 -15.50 14.71
N VAL A 156 -11.48 -16.39 13.71
CA VAL A 156 -11.29 -17.84 13.91
C VAL A 156 -9.94 -18.12 14.57
N ASP A 157 -8.85 -17.52 14.09
CA ASP A 157 -7.51 -17.75 14.65
C ASP A 157 -7.40 -17.35 16.11
N VAL A 158 -7.94 -16.17 16.45
CA VAL A 158 -8.03 -15.70 17.84
C VAL A 158 -8.83 -16.69 18.69
N LEU A 159 -9.98 -17.17 18.21
CA LEU A 159 -10.80 -18.15 18.93
C LEU A 159 -10.11 -19.51 19.09
N ILE A 160 -9.39 -19.99 18.07
CA ILE A 160 -8.59 -21.23 18.14
C ILE A 160 -7.53 -21.08 19.23
N ALA A 161 -6.80 -19.96 19.26
CA ALA A 161 -5.77 -19.70 20.26
C ALA A 161 -6.36 -19.68 21.69
N PHE A 162 -7.54 -19.07 21.88
CA PHE A 162 -8.25 -19.10 23.18
C PHE A 162 -8.70 -20.51 23.58
N CYS A 163 -9.22 -21.31 22.64
CA CYS A 163 -9.63 -22.68 22.92
C CYS A 163 -8.44 -23.57 23.32
N GLN A 164 -7.28 -23.39 22.68
CA GLN A 164 -6.05 -24.10 23.04
C GLN A 164 -5.52 -23.73 24.43
N LYS A 165 -5.84 -22.54 24.94
CA LYS A 165 -5.51 -22.09 26.30
C LYS A 165 -6.51 -22.56 27.37
N GLY A 166 -7.57 -23.26 27.00
CA GLY A 166 -8.59 -23.78 27.92
C GLY A 166 -9.59 -22.73 28.43
N GLU A 167 -9.66 -21.56 27.80
CA GLU A 167 -10.40 -20.38 28.30
C GLU A 167 -11.82 -20.23 27.70
N LYS A 168 -12.23 -21.09 26.75
CA LYS A 168 -13.57 -21.03 26.12
C LYS A 168 -14.20 -22.40 25.85
N GLU A 169 -15.52 -22.44 25.88
CA GLU A 169 -16.34 -23.60 25.50
C GLU A 169 -16.28 -23.84 23.99
N ILE A 170 -15.88 -25.06 23.60
CA ILE A 170 -15.79 -25.56 22.21
C ILE A 170 -17.09 -25.32 21.42
N GLY A 171 -18.26 -25.32 22.08
CA GLY A 171 -19.55 -25.05 21.45
C GLY A 171 -19.60 -23.71 20.72
N SER A 172 -19.11 -22.62 21.33
CA SER A 172 -19.09 -21.30 20.70
C SER A 172 -18.21 -21.25 19.44
N LEU A 173 -17.14 -22.06 19.40
CA LEU A 173 -16.29 -22.20 18.21
C LEU A 173 -17.06 -22.93 17.10
N CYS A 174 -17.73 -24.05 17.42
CA CYS A 174 -18.56 -24.80 16.49
C CYS A 174 -19.68 -23.94 15.89
N ASP A 175 -20.36 -23.14 16.71
CA ASP A 175 -21.41 -22.22 16.27
C ASP A 175 -20.86 -21.17 15.30
N PHE A 176 -19.66 -20.65 15.58
CA PHE A 176 -19.00 -19.68 14.71
C PHE A 176 -18.64 -20.27 13.35
N PHE A 177 -18.02 -21.45 13.30
CA PHE A 177 -17.74 -22.14 12.04
C PHE A 177 -19.01 -22.46 11.26
N THR A 178 -20.06 -22.91 11.95
CA THR A 178 -21.36 -23.22 11.33
C THR A 178 -22.02 -21.97 10.76
N SER A 179 -21.98 -20.85 11.50
CA SER A 179 -22.49 -19.55 11.05
C SER A 179 -21.74 -19.06 9.81
N LEU A 180 -20.40 -19.15 9.82
CA LEU A 180 -19.55 -18.76 8.69
C LEU A 180 -19.90 -19.56 7.43
N TYR A 181 -20.00 -20.89 7.55
CA TYR A 181 -20.33 -21.77 6.45
C TYR A 181 -21.73 -21.50 5.89
N LYS A 182 -22.73 -21.31 6.76
CA LYS A 182 -24.09 -20.89 6.34
C LYS A 182 -24.09 -19.54 5.61
N GLY A 183 -23.29 -18.57 6.08
CA GLY A 183 -23.12 -17.28 5.42
C GLY A 183 -22.58 -17.42 3.99
N ILE A 184 -21.60 -18.30 3.77
CA ILE A 184 -21.08 -18.60 2.43
C ILE A 184 -22.12 -19.27 1.54
N GLN A 185 -22.92 -20.21 2.06
CA GLN A 185 -23.99 -20.82 1.28
C GLN A 185 -25.02 -19.79 0.81
N LEU A 186 -25.42 -18.88 1.71
CA LEU A 186 -26.36 -17.82 1.37
C LEU A 186 -25.79 -16.85 0.32
N LEU A 187 -24.52 -16.44 0.49
CA LEU A 187 -23.83 -15.59 -0.49
C LEU A 187 -23.75 -16.23 -1.87
N LYS A 188 -23.39 -17.53 -1.92
CA LYS A 188 -23.32 -18.27 -3.17
C LYS A 188 -24.68 -18.34 -3.86
N GLY A 189 -25.74 -18.72 -3.13
CA GLY A 189 -27.10 -18.79 -3.67
C GLY A 189 -27.60 -17.44 -4.18
N ASN A 190 -27.35 -16.36 -3.44
CA ASN A 190 -27.75 -15.01 -3.85
C ASN A 190 -26.94 -14.52 -5.06
N PHE A 191 -25.65 -14.83 -5.14
CA PHE A 191 -24.82 -14.52 -6.31
C PHE A 191 -25.29 -15.30 -7.56
N GLU A 192 -25.67 -16.57 -7.41
CA GLU A 192 -26.26 -17.38 -8.49
C GLU A 192 -27.61 -16.81 -8.96
N GLN A 193 -28.43 -16.30 -8.03
CA GLN A 193 -29.68 -15.61 -8.38
C GLN A 193 -29.41 -14.36 -9.22
N ILE A 194 -28.41 -13.54 -8.86
CA ILE A 194 -28.00 -12.37 -9.67
C ILE A 194 -27.56 -12.81 -11.06
N ASN A 195 -26.74 -13.86 -11.16
CA ASN A 195 -26.28 -14.39 -12.45
C ASN A 195 -27.45 -14.90 -13.32
N ALA A 196 -28.43 -15.58 -12.73
CA ALA A 196 -29.62 -16.03 -13.44
C ALA A 196 -30.47 -14.86 -13.98
N LEU A 197 -30.65 -13.81 -13.18
CA LEU A 197 -31.37 -12.60 -13.59
C LEU A 197 -30.61 -11.82 -14.67
N LEU A 198 -29.27 -11.78 -14.59
CA LEU A 198 -28.43 -11.11 -15.57
C LEU A 198 -28.61 -11.69 -16.99
N LYS A 199 -28.72 -13.02 -17.10
CA LYS A 199 -28.91 -13.72 -18.39
C LYS A 199 -30.16 -13.31 -19.15
N VAL A 200 -31.19 -12.86 -18.45
CA VAL A 200 -32.48 -12.43 -19.03
C VAL A 200 -32.68 -10.92 -18.99
N SER A 201 -31.67 -10.17 -18.53
CA SER A 201 -31.76 -8.72 -18.36
C SER A 201 -31.27 -7.97 -19.60
N ASP A 202 -32.13 -7.09 -20.11
CA ASP A 202 -31.78 -6.12 -21.16
C ASP A 202 -31.21 -4.81 -20.59
N ARG A 203 -31.07 -4.70 -19.26
CA ARG A 203 -30.61 -3.49 -18.56
C ARG A 203 -29.09 -3.37 -18.45
N VAL A 204 -28.37 -4.44 -18.78
CA VAL A 204 -26.90 -4.53 -18.67
C VAL A 204 -26.31 -4.68 -20.06
N SER A 205 -25.30 -3.88 -20.39
CA SER A 205 -24.61 -3.97 -21.67
C SER A 205 -23.85 -5.30 -21.79
N GLU A 206 -23.59 -5.74 -23.03
CA GLU A 206 -22.81 -6.96 -23.27
C GLU A 206 -21.37 -6.85 -22.72
N ASP A 207 -20.78 -5.64 -22.75
CA ASP A 207 -19.47 -5.39 -22.16
C ASP A 207 -19.48 -5.58 -20.62
N ASP A 208 -20.53 -5.11 -19.93
CA ASP A 208 -20.68 -5.29 -18.49
C ASP A 208 -20.99 -6.74 -18.13
N LYS A 209 -21.73 -7.47 -18.98
CA LYS A 209 -21.95 -8.93 -18.83
C LYS A 209 -20.64 -9.70 -18.94
N ALA A 210 -19.82 -9.42 -19.96
CA ALA A 210 -18.50 -10.02 -20.11
C ALA A 210 -17.57 -9.65 -18.93
N GLY A 211 -17.67 -8.42 -18.43
CA GLY A 211 -16.99 -8.01 -17.20
C GLY A 211 -17.46 -8.78 -15.96
N PHE A 212 -18.75 -9.07 -15.86
CA PHE A 212 -19.33 -9.89 -14.78
C PHE A 212 -18.90 -11.35 -14.84
N ASP A 213 -18.70 -11.93 -16.04
CA ASP A 213 -18.15 -13.28 -16.17
C ASP A 213 -16.75 -13.37 -15.56
N ALA A 214 -15.90 -12.36 -15.79
CA ALA A 214 -14.59 -12.26 -15.15
C ALA A 214 -14.68 -12.09 -13.61
N ILE A 215 -15.69 -11.35 -13.13
CA ILE A 215 -15.95 -11.20 -11.68
C ILE A 215 -16.42 -12.52 -11.07
N SER A 216 -17.26 -13.27 -11.80
CA SER A 216 -17.76 -14.59 -11.39
C SER A 216 -16.62 -15.60 -11.28
N GLU A 217 -15.69 -15.61 -12.24
CA GLU A 217 -14.47 -16.42 -12.19
C GLU A 217 -13.58 -16.04 -10.99
N PHE A 218 -13.44 -14.73 -10.73
CA PHE A 218 -12.69 -14.27 -9.55
C PHE A 218 -13.36 -14.68 -8.23
N PHE A 219 -14.68 -14.53 -8.14
CA PHE A 219 -15.45 -14.98 -6.99
C PHE A 219 -15.32 -16.48 -6.76
N PHE A 220 -15.27 -17.28 -7.83
CA PHE A 220 -14.97 -18.70 -7.76
C PHE A 220 -13.58 -18.98 -7.15
N PHE A 221 -12.54 -18.23 -7.54
CA PHE A 221 -11.20 -18.37 -6.93
C PHE A 221 -11.19 -18.00 -5.44
N GLU A 222 -11.87 -16.92 -5.05
CA GLU A 222 -11.98 -16.53 -3.64
C GLU A 222 -12.77 -17.57 -2.82
N LEU A 223 -13.82 -18.17 -3.40
CA LEU A 223 -14.53 -19.30 -2.80
C LEU A 223 -13.62 -20.53 -2.66
N ASN A 224 -12.84 -20.87 -3.68
CA ASN A 224 -11.86 -21.97 -3.61
C ASN A 224 -10.87 -21.75 -2.45
N LEU A 225 -10.31 -20.55 -2.33
CA LEU A 225 -9.41 -20.18 -1.22
C LEU A 225 -10.11 -20.20 0.14
N PHE A 226 -11.38 -19.80 0.21
CA PHE A 226 -12.21 -19.95 1.40
C PHE A 226 -12.30 -21.42 1.83
N TYR A 227 -12.74 -22.32 0.95
CA TYR A 227 -12.91 -23.74 1.29
C TYR A 227 -11.60 -24.40 1.74
N ILE A 228 -10.49 -24.09 1.07
CA ILE A 228 -9.16 -24.58 1.44
C ILE A 228 -8.77 -24.07 2.83
N THR A 229 -8.90 -22.76 3.08
CA THR A 229 -8.53 -22.14 4.35
C THR A 229 -9.41 -22.63 5.49
N PHE A 230 -10.73 -22.66 5.27
CA PHE A 230 -11.73 -23.17 6.22
C PHE A 230 -11.42 -24.61 6.62
N THR A 231 -11.13 -25.47 5.63
CA THR A 231 -10.75 -26.87 5.88
C THR A 231 -9.46 -26.97 6.69
N ARG A 232 -8.44 -26.17 6.37
CA ARG A 232 -7.18 -26.12 7.15
C ARG A 232 -7.43 -25.73 8.60
N LYS A 233 -8.27 -24.72 8.85
CA LYS A 233 -8.63 -24.31 10.23
C LYS A 233 -9.42 -25.40 10.95
N LEU A 234 -10.39 -26.05 10.28
CA LEU A 234 -11.14 -27.19 10.83
C LEU A 234 -10.25 -28.41 11.15
N ILE A 235 -9.17 -28.63 10.39
CA ILE A 235 -8.18 -29.67 10.68
C ILE A 235 -7.35 -29.28 11.91
N LYS A 236 -6.91 -28.03 12.06
CA LYS A 236 -6.18 -27.59 13.27
C LYS A 236 -6.97 -27.84 14.58
N ILE A 237 -8.30 -27.89 14.49
CA ILE A 237 -9.20 -28.12 15.63
C ILE A 237 -9.49 -29.63 15.86
N SER A 238 -9.08 -30.53 14.95
CA SER A 238 -9.49 -31.94 14.96
C SER A 238 -9.04 -32.77 16.16
N ASP A 239 -8.15 -32.25 17.00
CA ASP A 239 -7.80 -32.86 18.29
C ASP A 239 -8.96 -32.77 19.32
N ILE A 240 -9.98 -31.97 19.02
CA ILE A 240 -11.19 -31.80 19.81
C ILE A 240 -12.31 -32.62 19.15
N LYS A 241 -12.58 -33.84 19.67
CA LYS A 241 -13.66 -34.70 19.17
C LYS A 241 -15.03 -34.09 19.48
N HIS A 242 -15.65 -33.44 18.50
CA HIS A 242 -17.01 -32.92 18.58
C HIS A 242 -17.84 -33.41 17.38
N ALA A 243 -19.05 -33.95 17.64
CA ALA A 243 -19.89 -34.54 16.60
C ALA A 243 -20.27 -33.53 15.50
N ASP A 244 -20.62 -32.30 15.88
CA ASP A 244 -21.00 -31.24 14.93
C ASP A 244 -19.84 -30.78 14.02
N LEU A 245 -18.60 -30.91 14.47
CA LEU A 245 -17.44 -30.62 13.62
C LEU A 245 -17.18 -31.73 12.61
N ALA A 246 -17.59 -32.97 12.91
CA ALA A 246 -17.45 -34.08 11.99
C ALA A 246 -18.46 -33.99 10.84
N SER A 247 -19.72 -33.65 11.13
CA SER A 247 -20.74 -33.41 10.09
C SER A 247 -20.37 -32.21 9.21
N LEU A 248 -19.98 -31.09 9.81
CA LEU A 248 -19.58 -29.89 9.05
C LEU A 248 -18.42 -30.17 8.08
N LYS A 249 -17.44 -31.00 8.47
CA LYS A 249 -16.34 -31.40 7.58
C LYS A 249 -16.81 -32.17 6.35
N ILE A 250 -17.83 -33.01 6.49
CA ILE A 250 -18.41 -33.76 5.38
C ILE A 250 -19.13 -32.79 4.45
N ASP A 251 -19.98 -31.93 4.99
CA ASP A 251 -20.77 -30.95 4.22
C ASP A 251 -19.85 -30.03 3.40
N VAL A 252 -18.84 -29.44 4.05
CA VAL A 252 -17.84 -28.57 3.41
C VAL A 252 -17.08 -29.29 2.30
N ARG A 253 -16.76 -30.58 2.49
CA ARG A 253 -16.04 -31.37 1.49
C ARG A 253 -16.92 -31.66 0.27
N GLU A 254 -18.18 -32.00 0.47
CA GLU A 254 -19.10 -32.24 -0.65
C GLU A 254 -19.38 -30.94 -1.42
N ASP A 255 -19.59 -29.83 -0.72
CA ASP A 255 -19.76 -28.53 -1.36
C ASP A 255 -18.54 -28.08 -2.15
N TYR A 256 -17.33 -28.35 -1.63
CA TYR A 256 -16.11 -28.07 -2.35
C TYR A 256 -15.99 -28.88 -3.65
N LYS A 257 -16.41 -30.15 -3.65
CA LYS A 257 -16.46 -30.96 -4.88
C LYS A 257 -17.46 -30.38 -5.88
N ILE A 258 -18.62 -29.95 -5.41
CA ILE A 258 -19.64 -29.31 -6.26
C ILE A 258 -19.07 -28.02 -6.86
N LEU A 259 -18.43 -27.16 -6.06
CA LEU A 259 -17.78 -25.95 -6.53
C LEU A 259 -16.77 -26.26 -7.65
N ARG A 260 -15.86 -27.22 -7.43
CA ARG A 260 -14.86 -27.59 -8.45
C ARG A 260 -15.50 -28.04 -9.76
N ARG A 261 -16.56 -28.85 -9.71
CA ARG A 261 -17.30 -29.27 -10.92
C ARG A 261 -17.90 -28.09 -11.66
N LEU A 262 -18.57 -27.19 -10.94
CA LEU A 262 -19.13 -25.97 -11.52
C LEU A 262 -18.06 -25.10 -12.18
N GLY A 263 -16.88 -24.98 -11.57
CA GLY A 263 -15.75 -24.26 -12.17
C GLY A 263 -15.27 -24.90 -13.48
N ILE A 264 -15.14 -26.22 -13.52
CA ILE A 264 -14.78 -26.97 -14.73
C ILE A 264 -15.83 -26.78 -15.83
N ASP A 265 -17.12 -26.92 -15.48
CA ASP A 265 -18.23 -26.77 -16.42
C ASP A 265 -18.33 -25.34 -16.98
N ALA A 266 -17.95 -24.34 -16.18
CA ALA A 266 -17.85 -22.94 -16.59
C ALA A 266 -16.56 -22.61 -17.38
N GLY A 267 -15.65 -23.57 -17.55
CA GLY A 267 -14.38 -23.38 -18.25
C GLY A 267 -13.31 -22.64 -17.44
N TYR A 268 -13.44 -22.57 -16.12
CA TYR A 268 -12.45 -21.96 -15.24
C TYR A 268 -11.27 -22.88 -15.00
N LEU A 269 -10.09 -22.30 -14.76
CA LEU A 269 -8.89 -23.07 -14.41
C LEU A 269 -9.02 -23.65 -12.99
N VAL A 270 -8.89 -24.97 -12.88
CA VAL A 270 -8.98 -25.69 -11.61
C VAL A 270 -7.72 -26.54 -11.45
N ILE A 271 -6.93 -26.27 -10.40
CA ILE A 271 -5.64 -26.91 -10.15
C ILE A 271 -5.75 -28.02 -9.12
N ASP A 272 -4.99 -29.10 -9.33
CA ASP A 272 -4.77 -30.24 -8.44
C ASP A 272 -3.28 -30.66 -8.41
N GLY A 273 -2.99 -31.77 -7.71
CA GLY A 273 -1.63 -32.29 -7.56
C GLY A 273 -0.99 -32.75 -8.87
N ASP A 274 -1.80 -33.13 -9.85
CA ASP A 274 -1.36 -33.70 -11.14
C ASP A 274 -1.27 -32.63 -12.24
N SER A 275 -1.77 -31.42 -11.98
CA SER A 275 -1.71 -30.29 -12.91
C SER A 275 -0.28 -29.96 -13.32
N SER A 276 -0.08 -29.70 -14.61
CA SER A 276 1.25 -29.43 -15.18
C SER A 276 1.83 -28.10 -14.71
N GLN A 277 3.13 -27.87 -14.94
CA GLN A 277 3.75 -26.58 -14.62
C GLN A 277 3.11 -25.42 -15.41
N ASP A 278 2.71 -25.66 -16.65
CA ASP A 278 2.05 -24.66 -17.50
C ASP A 278 0.67 -24.30 -16.94
N ASP A 279 -0.14 -25.30 -16.55
CA ASP A 279 -1.46 -25.06 -15.93
C ASP A 279 -1.35 -24.20 -14.67
N ARG A 280 -0.35 -24.50 -13.82
CA ARG A 280 -0.09 -23.75 -12.58
C ARG A 280 0.30 -22.30 -12.89
N GLU A 281 1.12 -22.08 -13.92
CA GLU A 281 1.51 -20.74 -14.35
C GLU A 281 0.30 -19.96 -14.89
N GLN A 282 -0.50 -20.58 -15.76
CA GLN A 282 -1.71 -19.98 -16.32
C GLN A 282 -2.72 -19.62 -15.23
N TYR A 283 -2.90 -20.48 -14.22
CA TYR A 283 -3.77 -20.22 -13.07
C TYR A 283 -3.35 -18.96 -12.32
N ILE A 284 -2.07 -18.87 -11.93
CA ILE A 284 -1.51 -17.72 -11.20
C ILE A 284 -1.62 -16.44 -12.04
N TYR A 285 -1.35 -16.54 -13.33
CA TYR A 285 -1.46 -15.40 -14.25
C TYR A 285 -2.90 -14.91 -14.38
N ARG A 286 -3.86 -15.83 -14.54
CA ARG A 286 -5.30 -15.52 -14.65
C ARG A 286 -5.82 -14.91 -13.36
N GLU A 287 -5.56 -15.54 -12.23
CA GLU A 287 -5.91 -15.03 -10.90
C GLU A 287 -5.37 -13.61 -10.69
N SER A 288 -4.10 -13.37 -10.99
CA SER A 288 -3.47 -12.05 -10.85
C SER A 288 -4.13 -10.98 -11.72
N LYS A 289 -4.55 -11.32 -12.95
CA LYS A 289 -5.27 -10.41 -13.85
C LYS A 289 -6.67 -10.09 -13.34
N LEU A 290 -7.41 -11.12 -12.93
CA LEU A 290 -8.76 -10.96 -12.38
C LEU A 290 -8.75 -10.11 -11.11
N LYS A 291 -7.80 -10.39 -10.20
CA LYS A 291 -7.58 -9.60 -8.99
C LYS A 291 -7.31 -8.13 -9.30
N LYS A 292 -6.46 -7.82 -10.28
CA LYS A 292 -6.20 -6.43 -10.72
C LYS A 292 -7.45 -5.77 -11.30
N PHE A 293 -8.20 -6.50 -12.14
CA PHE A 293 -9.43 -6.01 -12.73
C PHE A 293 -10.52 -5.70 -11.70
N VAL A 294 -10.73 -6.59 -10.73
CA VAL A 294 -11.71 -6.42 -9.65
C VAL A 294 -11.28 -5.32 -8.69
N SER A 295 -10.04 -5.37 -8.21
CA SER A 295 -9.53 -4.40 -7.23
C SER A 295 -9.43 -2.98 -7.77
N SER A 296 -9.43 -2.79 -9.11
CA SER A 296 -9.33 -1.47 -9.75
C SER A 296 -10.41 -0.50 -9.27
N VAL A 297 -11.58 -1.01 -8.86
CA VAL A 297 -12.70 -0.20 -8.33
C VAL A 297 -12.32 0.58 -7.07
N LEU A 298 -11.27 0.15 -6.36
CA LEU A 298 -10.81 0.79 -5.13
C LEU A 298 -9.66 1.77 -5.37
N PHE A 299 -8.93 1.64 -6.47
CA PHE A 299 -7.72 2.43 -6.71
C PHE A 299 -8.05 3.79 -7.28
N LEU A 300 -7.34 4.80 -6.78
CA LEU A 300 -7.37 6.15 -7.33
C LEU A 300 -6.34 6.27 -8.45
N ASN A 301 -6.77 6.76 -9.60
CA ASN A 301 -5.91 7.08 -10.72
C ASN A 301 -5.02 8.28 -10.35
N GLN A 302 -3.76 8.23 -10.76
CA GLN A 302 -2.77 9.29 -10.50
C GLN A 302 -2.34 9.93 -11.82
N ASP A 303 -2.76 11.17 -12.06
CA ASP A 303 -2.23 11.98 -13.17
C ASP A 303 -0.93 12.66 -12.71
N VAL A 304 0.20 12.09 -13.12
CA VAL A 304 1.54 12.49 -12.69
C VAL A 304 2.08 13.63 -13.55
N LYS A 305 2.44 14.73 -12.91
CA LYS A 305 3.12 15.87 -13.54
C LYS A 305 4.47 16.11 -12.88
N SER A 306 5.52 15.98 -13.68
CA SER A 306 6.86 16.41 -13.29
C SER A 306 6.95 17.93 -13.36
N ASN A 307 7.54 18.54 -12.32
CA ASN A 307 7.78 19.98 -12.30
C ASN A 307 9.08 20.39 -13.03
N LYS A 308 9.65 19.50 -13.87
CA LYS A 308 10.83 19.78 -14.70
C LYS A 308 10.67 21.04 -15.58
N LYS A 309 9.45 21.33 -16.05
CA LYS A 309 9.15 22.56 -16.81
C LYS A 309 9.39 23.84 -15.99
N ALA A 310 9.16 23.80 -14.67
CA ALA A 310 9.45 24.93 -13.80
C ALA A 310 10.97 25.11 -13.63
N GLU A 311 11.72 24.00 -13.50
CA GLU A 311 13.19 24.03 -13.48
C GLU A 311 13.75 24.63 -14.79
N GLU A 312 13.24 24.20 -15.94
CA GLU A 312 13.60 24.72 -17.25
C GLU A 312 13.29 26.22 -17.40
N PHE A 313 12.18 26.68 -16.81
CA PHE A 313 11.84 28.11 -16.76
C PHE A 313 12.84 28.92 -15.91
N PHE A 314 13.28 28.43 -14.75
CA PHE A 314 14.34 29.11 -14.00
C PHE A 314 15.68 29.09 -14.74
N PHE A 315 15.98 28.04 -15.50
CA PHE A 315 17.18 28.00 -16.34
C PHE A 315 17.13 28.94 -17.53
N SER A 316 15.95 29.20 -18.10
CA SER A 316 15.80 30.19 -19.15
C SER A 316 16.00 31.61 -18.61
N ILE A 317 15.50 31.90 -17.39
CA ILE A 317 15.79 33.15 -16.68
C ILE A 317 17.29 33.30 -16.45
N ALA A 318 17.97 32.26 -15.94
CA ALA A 318 19.42 32.28 -15.72
C ALA A 318 20.20 32.57 -17.03
N ALA A 319 19.79 31.94 -18.14
CA ALA A 319 20.38 32.18 -19.45
C ALA A 319 20.16 33.62 -19.93
N GLY A 320 18.94 34.15 -19.73
CA GLY A 320 18.59 35.53 -20.07
C GLY A 320 19.40 36.56 -19.30
N VAL A 321 19.49 36.40 -17.97
CA VAL A 321 20.28 37.29 -17.09
C VAL A 321 21.76 37.26 -17.47
N ALA A 322 22.33 36.09 -17.72
CA ALA A 322 23.73 35.96 -18.13
C ALA A 322 24.00 36.59 -19.51
N MET A 323 23.07 36.44 -20.46
CA MET A 323 23.17 37.04 -21.78
C MET A 323 23.06 38.56 -21.73
N LEU A 324 22.14 39.08 -20.90
CA LEU A 324 21.99 40.52 -20.66
C LEU A 324 23.28 41.12 -20.09
N PHE A 325 23.90 40.46 -19.11
CA PHE A 325 25.19 40.89 -18.55
C PHE A 325 26.28 40.99 -19.63
N ALA A 326 26.44 39.95 -20.46
CA ALA A 326 27.43 39.97 -21.54
C ALA A 326 27.15 41.08 -22.56
N ALA A 327 25.88 41.29 -22.92
CA ALA A 327 25.49 42.36 -23.84
C ALA A 327 25.80 43.75 -23.27
N VAL A 328 25.52 43.99 -21.98
CA VAL A 328 25.85 45.25 -21.30
C VAL A 328 27.36 45.49 -21.31
N VAL A 329 28.18 44.47 -20.98
CA VAL A 329 29.64 44.61 -21.02
C VAL A 329 30.14 44.89 -22.45
N ALA A 330 29.58 44.20 -23.45
CA ALA A 330 29.91 44.45 -24.86
C ALA A 330 29.56 45.88 -25.31
N LEU A 331 28.41 46.40 -24.88
CA LEU A 331 28.00 47.78 -25.19
C LEU A 331 28.89 48.82 -24.50
N LEU A 332 29.20 48.64 -23.21
CA LEU A 332 30.06 49.56 -22.45
C LEU A 332 31.49 49.60 -23.01
N THR A 333 32.01 48.44 -23.42
CA THR A 333 33.36 48.34 -24.00
C THR A 333 33.41 48.87 -25.42
N ALA A 334 32.34 48.72 -26.22
CA ALA A 334 32.22 49.34 -27.54
C ALA A 334 32.08 50.88 -27.47
N GLN A 335 31.62 51.43 -26.35
CA GLN A 335 31.62 52.88 -26.12
C GLN A 335 32.98 53.42 -25.67
N SER A 336 33.78 52.59 -24.99
CA SER A 336 35.06 53.01 -24.40
C SER A 336 36.26 52.75 -25.30
N TYR A 337 36.16 51.77 -26.20
CA TYR A 337 37.22 51.35 -27.12
C TYR A 337 36.69 51.22 -28.53
N ASP A 338 37.56 51.43 -29.52
CA ASP A 338 37.21 51.19 -30.91
C ASP A 338 36.81 49.73 -31.14
N ILE A 339 35.76 49.53 -31.93
CA ILE A 339 35.32 48.22 -32.38
C ILE A 339 36.48 47.57 -33.14
N ASN A 340 36.79 46.30 -32.82
CA ASN A 340 37.94 45.53 -33.29
C ASN A 340 39.31 45.88 -32.69
N SER A 341 39.38 46.79 -31.71
CA SER A 341 40.61 46.98 -30.96
C SER A 341 40.93 45.76 -30.08
N PHE A 342 42.21 45.54 -29.80
CA PHE A 342 42.65 44.43 -28.94
C PHE A 342 41.98 44.44 -27.55
N PRO A 343 41.81 45.59 -26.85
CA PRO A 343 41.07 45.64 -25.57
C PRO A 343 39.59 45.26 -25.70
N TRP A 344 38.94 45.64 -26.80
CA TRP A 344 37.54 45.31 -27.06
C TRP A 344 37.34 43.79 -27.27
N VAL A 345 38.21 43.15 -28.08
CA VAL A 345 38.17 41.70 -28.32
C VAL A 345 38.42 40.93 -27.02
N ILE A 346 39.42 41.31 -26.23
CA ILE A 346 39.68 40.67 -24.93
C ILE A 346 38.48 40.79 -24.00
N SER A 347 37.87 41.98 -23.93
CA SER A 347 36.71 42.21 -23.08
C SER A 347 35.52 41.34 -23.48
N LEU A 348 35.29 41.14 -24.78
CA LEU A 348 34.26 40.23 -25.29
C LEU A 348 34.51 38.78 -24.89
N VAL A 349 35.76 38.30 -24.99
CA VAL A 349 36.13 36.93 -24.58
C VAL A 349 35.92 36.75 -23.08
N ILE A 350 36.35 37.71 -22.27
CA ILE A 350 36.15 37.66 -20.81
C ILE A 350 34.66 37.70 -20.47
N ALA A 351 33.88 38.59 -21.09
CA ALA A 351 32.44 38.67 -20.88
C ALA A 351 31.72 37.36 -21.24
N TYR A 352 32.16 36.70 -22.32
CA TYR A 352 31.64 35.40 -22.74
C TYR A 352 31.95 34.30 -21.71
N ILE A 353 33.18 34.23 -21.20
CA ILE A 353 33.57 33.26 -20.16
C ILE A 353 32.76 33.50 -18.88
N ILE A 354 32.64 34.77 -18.44
CA ILE A 354 31.88 35.13 -17.23
C ILE A 354 30.40 34.79 -17.41
N LYS A 355 29.80 35.05 -18.58
CA LYS A 355 28.43 34.64 -18.90
C LYS A 355 28.24 33.15 -18.70
N ASP A 356 29.11 32.32 -19.29
CA ASP A 356 28.95 30.87 -19.22
C ASP A 356 29.13 30.34 -17.79
N ARG A 357 30.09 30.90 -17.03
CA ARG A 357 30.29 30.54 -15.62
C ARG A 357 29.14 31.02 -14.72
N SER A 358 28.63 32.23 -14.95
CA SER A 358 27.49 32.79 -14.20
C SER A 358 26.22 32.00 -14.46
N LYS A 359 25.95 31.63 -15.72
CA LYS A 359 24.84 30.77 -16.10
C LYS A 359 24.93 29.43 -15.39
N ALA A 360 26.09 28.77 -15.41
CA ALA A 360 26.30 27.48 -14.75
C ALA A 360 26.06 27.58 -13.23
N TRP A 361 26.61 28.61 -12.58
CA TRP A 361 26.42 28.85 -11.15
C TRP A 361 24.96 29.12 -10.77
N MET A 362 24.25 29.96 -11.54
CA MET A 362 22.83 30.21 -11.32
C MET A 362 21.98 28.96 -11.52
N GLN A 363 22.26 28.19 -12.57
CA GLN A 363 21.57 26.92 -12.80
C GLN A 363 21.79 25.94 -11.65
N ASP A 364 23.01 25.84 -11.13
CA ASP A 364 23.31 25.00 -9.97
C ASP A 364 22.60 25.47 -8.68
N LYS A 365 22.62 26.79 -8.42
CA LYS A 365 21.85 27.41 -7.33
C LYS A 365 20.35 27.10 -7.45
N PHE A 366 19.77 27.26 -8.63
CA PHE A 366 18.36 26.95 -8.87
C PHE A 366 18.06 25.45 -8.71
N ARG A 367 18.94 24.56 -9.17
CA ARG A 367 18.80 23.09 -8.95
C ARG A 367 18.69 22.74 -7.47
N ASN A 368 19.42 23.45 -6.61
CA ASN A 368 19.42 23.19 -5.18
C ASN A 368 18.28 23.91 -4.43
N LEU A 369 17.82 25.07 -4.94
CA LEU A 369 16.73 25.84 -4.31
C LEU A 369 15.33 25.39 -4.74
N VAL A 370 15.14 24.99 -6.00
CA VAL A 370 13.84 24.59 -6.56
C VAL A 370 13.20 23.45 -5.75
N PRO A 371 13.91 22.36 -5.38
CA PRO A 371 13.33 21.29 -4.56
C PRO A 371 12.95 21.71 -3.13
N THR A 372 13.42 22.86 -2.64
CA THR A 372 13.03 23.35 -1.29
C THR A 372 11.65 24.02 -1.32
N TYR A 373 11.27 24.63 -2.46
CA TYR A 373 10.03 25.39 -2.61
C TYR A 373 9.00 24.74 -3.55
N LEU A 374 9.45 23.93 -4.49
CA LEU A 374 8.62 23.24 -5.47
C LEU A 374 8.78 21.73 -5.30
N SER A 375 7.66 21.02 -5.19
CA SER A 375 7.65 19.55 -5.26
C SER A 375 8.35 19.07 -6.53
N ASN A 376 9.10 17.98 -6.45
CA ASN A 376 9.69 17.35 -7.63
C ASN A 376 8.59 16.76 -8.53
N ARG A 377 7.55 16.19 -7.90
CA ARG A 377 6.39 15.56 -8.55
C ARG A 377 5.10 16.04 -7.91
N THR A 378 4.11 16.34 -8.75
CA THR A 378 2.73 16.59 -8.35
C THR A 378 1.85 15.55 -9.00
N GLU A 379 0.91 14.99 -8.25
CA GLU A 379 -0.08 14.06 -8.79
C GLU A 379 -1.48 14.57 -8.47
N LYS A 380 -2.40 14.48 -9.43
CA LYS A 380 -3.82 14.62 -9.13
C LYS A 380 -4.39 13.25 -8.83
N LEU A 381 -5.15 13.14 -7.74
CA LEU A 381 -5.89 11.93 -7.42
C LEU A 381 -7.26 12.01 -8.08
N ILE A 382 -7.52 11.05 -8.96
CA ILE A 382 -8.73 10.98 -9.77
C ILE A 382 -9.47 9.68 -9.44
N ASP A 383 -10.71 9.83 -9.06
CA ASP A 383 -11.65 8.74 -8.87
C ASP A 383 -12.50 8.57 -10.13
N GLU A 384 -12.60 7.34 -10.61
CA GLU A 384 -13.29 6.99 -11.84
C GLU A 384 -14.81 7.16 -11.66
N GLY A 385 -15.36 8.21 -12.27
CA GLY A 385 -16.79 8.57 -12.17
C GLY A 385 -17.11 9.72 -11.22
N VAL A 386 -16.16 10.17 -10.41
CA VAL A 386 -16.30 11.38 -9.57
C VAL A 386 -15.42 12.53 -10.08
N GLY A 387 -14.22 12.21 -10.56
CA GLY A 387 -13.23 13.20 -10.98
C GLY A 387 -12.16 13.43 -9.92
N LYS A 388 -11.70 14.66 -9.76
CA LYS A 388 -10.59 14.97 -8.83
C LYS A 388 -11.07 14.90 -7.38
N VAL A 389 -10.42 14.06 -6.59
CA VAL A 389 -10.70 13.85 -5.15
C VAL A 389 -9.53 14.24 -4.24
N GLY A 390 -8.42 14.68 -4.84
CA GLY A 390 -7.27 15.16 -4.07
C GLY A 390 -6.03 15.44 -4.93
N ARG A 391 -4.91 15.66 -4.23
CA ARG A 391 -3.60 15.93 -4.81
C ARG A 391 -2.49 15.36 -3.92
N ILE A 392 -1.40 14.95 -4.55
CA ILE A 392 -0.15 14.58 -3.88
C ILE A 392 0.97 15.50 -4.37
N ASN A 393 1.83 15.90 -3.45
CA ASN A 393 3.08 16.59 -3.73
C ASN A 393 4.23 15.80 -3.10
N GLU A 394 5.26 15.51 -3.89
CA GLU A 394 6.40 14.70 -3.45
C GLU A 394 7.72 15.46 -3.62
N TRP A 395 8.60 15.28 -2.65
CA TRP A 395 9.97 15.78 -2.67
C TRP A 395 10.95 14.66 -2.35
N LEU A 396 12.11 14.70 -3.00
CA LEU A 396 13.20 13.77 -2.76
C LEU A 396 14.52 14.53 -2.78
N SER A 397 15.27 14.43 -1.69
CA SER A 397 16.52 15.17 -1.50
C SER A 397 17.49 14.40 -0.61
N PHE A 398 18.79 14.67 -0.75
CA PHE A 398 19.77 14.26 0.24
C PHE A 398 19.78 15.25 1.40
N ARG A 399 19.93 14.74 2.63
CA ARG A 399 20.07 15.54 3.84
C ARG A 399 21.36 15.14 4.54
N SER A 400 22.17 16.14 4.91
CA SER A 400 23.25 15.94 5.86
C SER A 400 22.71 15.96 7.30
N ASP A 401 23.41 15.31 8.23
CA ASP A 401 23.06 15.23 9.66
C ASP A 401 22.57 16.56 10.28
N ASN A 402 23.18 17.70 9.91
CA ASN A 402 22.83 19.02 10.46
C ASN A 402 21.43 19.53 10.10
N PHE A 403 20.80 19.00 9.06
CA PHE A 403 19.45 19.39 8.62
C PHE A 403 18.38 18.38 9.03
N ILE A 404 18.75 17.33 9.77
CA ILE A 404 17.81 16.33 10.27
C ILE A 404 17.25 16.82 11.61
N PRO A 405 15.92 16.84 11.78
CA PRO A 405 15.30 17.22 13.05
C PRO A 405 15.82 16.36 14.23
N LYS A 406 15.99 16.98 15.41
CA LYS A 406 16.55 16.32 16.59
C LYS A 406 15.72 15.13 17.05
N ASP A 407 14.39 15.24 17.00
CA ASP A 407 13.45 14.16 17.31
C ASP A 407 13.68 12.92 16.43
N ILE A 408 13.97 13.12 15.14
CA ILE A 408 14.30 12.03 14.20
C ILE A 408 15.66 11.41 14.54
N LEU A 409 16.66 12.24 14.83
CA LEU A 409 17.98 11.76 15.24
C LEU A 409 17.91 10.97 16.55
N ASP A 410 17.15 11.43 17.54
CA ASP A 410 17.00 10.75 18.82
C ASP A 410 16.37 9.36 18.64
N VAL A 411 15.34 9.24 17.80
CA VAL A 411 14.73 7.94 17.45
C VAL A 411 15.73 7.03 16.72
N ARG A 412 16.54 7.58 15.80
CA ARG A 412 17.60 6.83 15.11
C ARG A 412 18.71 6.38 16.06
N LEU A 413 19.08 7.22 17.04
CA LEU A 413 20.20 7.01 17.96
C LEU A 413 19.86 6.03 19.09
N LYS A 414 18.61 5.97 19.55
CA LYS A 414 18.15 5.03 20.60
C LYS A 414 18.48 3.56 20.30
N ASN A 415 18.65 3.21 19.02
CA ASN A 415 18.86 1.83 18.57
C ASN A 415 20.21 1.61 17.86
N ARG A 416 21.22 2.45 18.13
CA ARG A 416 22.58 2.21 17.62
C ARG A 416 23.34 1.24 18.53
N GLU A 417 23.57 0.02 18.03
CA GLU A 417 24.38 -1.01 18.67
C GLU A 417 25.87 -0.63 18.80
N MET A 418 26.34 0.36 18.05
CA MET A 418 27.76 0.72 17.98
C MET A 418 28.03 2.14 18.46
N VAL A 419 28.88 2.26 19.48
CA VAL A 419 29.31 3.51 20.13
C VAL A 419 30.72 3.88 19.67
N GLY A 420 31.03 5.18 19.56
CA GLY A 420 32.40 5.68 19.35
C GLY A 420 32.95 5.46 17.93
N ALA A 421 34.18 4.93 17.84
CA ALA A 421 34.95 4.81 16.59
C ALA A 421 34.32 3.87 15.53
N PHE A 422 33.35 3.04 15.92
CA PHE A 422 32.59 2.18 15.03
C PHE A 422 31.37 2.86 14.40
N LYS A 423 31.17 4.17 14.66
CA LYS A 423 30.14 4.98 14.02
C LYS A 423 30.43 5.05 12.52
N LYS A 424 29.76 4.19 11.74
CA LYS A 424 29.75 4.31 10.29
C LYS A 424 29.03 5.61 9.91
N SER A 425 29.63 6.35 8.99
CA SER A 425 28.98 7.47 8.33
C SER A 425 27.78 6.96 7.52
N GLU A 426 26.67 7.68 7.62
CA GLU A 426 25.43 7.38 6.91
C GLU A 426 25.08 8.59 6.04
N ASP A 427 24.61 8.31 4.84
CA ASP A 427 23.97 9.32 4.01
C ASP A 427 22.45 9.16 4.18
N VAL A 428 21.72 10.28 4.15
CA VAL A 428 20.28 10.28 4.39
C VAL A 428 19.53 10.72 3.14
N LEU A 429 18.79 9.78 2.55
CA LEU A 429 17.80 10.09 1.53
C LEU A 429 16.49 10.46 2.22
N TYR A 430 16.05 11.71 2.03
CA TYR A 430 14.83 12.26 2.60
C TYR A 430 13.75 12.33 1.53
N TYR A 431 12.69 11.56 1.74
CA TYR A 431 11.48 11.55 0.92
C TYR A 431 10.33 12.20 1.71
N LYS A 432 9.74 13.24 1.15
CA LYS A 432 8.60 13.97 1.73
C LYS A 432 7.40 13.81 0.82
N LYS A 433 6.25 13.52 1.39
CA LYS A 433 4.99 13.40 0.67
C LYS A 433 3.88 14.14 1.41
N LEU A 434 3.32 15.15 0.76
CA LEU A 434 2.13 15.86 1.24
C LEU A 434 0.92 15.36 0.44
N ILE A 435 -0.06 14.84 1.15
CA ILE A 435 -1.31 14.31 0.60
C ILE A 435 -2.42 15.27 1.02
N SER A 436 -3.23 15.72 0.06
CA SER A 436 -4.41 16.55 0.29
C SER A 436 -5.62 15.87 -0.31
N LEU A 437 -6.58 15.49 0.53
CA LEU A 437 -7.82 14.79 0.14
C LEU A 437 -9.01 15.71 0.35
N GLU A 438 -10.03 15.60 -0.50
CA GLU A 438 -11.23 16.44 -0.48
C GLU A 438 -12.43 15.62 0.07
N PRO A 439 -12.56 15.45 1.40
CA PRO A 439 -13.51 14.51 2.02
C PRO A 439 -14.96 14.80 1.65
N LYS A 440 -15.35 16.08 1.52
CA LYS A 440 -16.71 16.46 1.09
C LYS A 440 -17.07 15.88 -0.27
N ILE A 441 -16.14 15.82 -1.21
CA ILE A 441 -16.36 15.22 -2.53
C ILE A 441 -16.44 13.68 -2.40
N ILE A 442 -15.55 13.09 -1.62
CA ILE A 442 -15.49 11.62 -1.43
C ILE A 442 -16.79 11.12 -0.79
N PHE A 443 -17.20 11.66 0.36
CA PHE A 443 -18.39 11.20 1.09
C PHE A 443 -19.71 11.54 0.39
N ALA A 444 -19.76 12.62 -0.40
CA ALA A 444 -20.92 12.91 -1.23
C ALA A 444 -21.19 11.84 -2.31
N ASN A 445 -20.16 11.10 -2.72
CA ASN A 445 -20.23 10.09 -3.79
C ASN A 445 -20.07 8.65 -3.29
N HIS A 446 -19.53 8.44 -2.09
CA HIS A 446 -19.24 7.13 -1.53
C HIS A 446 -19.73 6.99 -0.09
N GLN A 447 -20.71 6.10 0.12
CA GLN A 447 -21.27 5.80 1.44
C GLN A 447 -20.54 4.66 2.19
N ARG A 448 -19.60 3.97 1.53
CA ARG A 448 -18.93 2.74 2.01
C ARG A 448 -17.41 2.89 2.12
N VAL A 449 -16.94 4.13 2.01
CA VAL A 449 -15.53 4.51 2.10
C VAL A 449 -15.38 5.27 3.42
N ASN A 450 -14.51 4.78 4.29
CA ASN A 450 -14.18 5.46 5.54
C ASN A 450 -12.77 6.08 5.47
N ASN A 451 -11.85 5.36 4.82
CA ASN A 451 -10.43 5.66 4.87
C ASN A 451 -9.82 5.63 3.46
N VAL A 452 -8.71 6.34 3.28
CA VAL A 452 -7.87 6.24 2.08
C VAL A 452 -6.54 5.61 2.46
N VAL A 453 -6.18 4.51 1.81
CA VAL A 453 -4.93 3.80 2.04
C VAL A 453 -3.87 4.24 1.03
N ASN A 454 -2.70 4.61 1.53
CA ASN A 454 -1.50 4.75 0.74
C ASN A 454 -0.59 3.53 0.88
N ILE A 455 -0.35 2.85 -0.23
CA ILE A 455 0.63 1.76 -0.34
C ILE A 455 1.91 2.35 -0.93
N LEU A 456 2.96 2.48 -0.14
CA LEU A 456 4.27 2.98 -0.52
C LEU A 456 5.25 1.79 -0.57
N ARG A 457 5.98 1.62 -1.66
CA ARG A 457 7.03 0.60 -1.76
C ARG A 457 8.38 1.22 -2.06
N PHE A 458 9.39 0.76 -1.34
CA PHE A 458 10.78 1.12 -1.54
C PHE A 458 11.56 -0.06 -2.09
N ASN A 459 12.16 0.11 -3.27
CA ASN A 459 13.04 -0.87 -3.88
C ASN A 459 14.49 -0.66 -3.38
N VAL A 460 15.07 -1.68 -2.77
CA VAL A 460 16.42 -1.68 -2.20
C VAL A 460 17.46 -2.37 -3.11
N GLN A 461 17.07 -2.80 -4.31
CA GLN A 461 17.95 -3.56 -5.21
C GLN A 461 19.28 -2.85 -5.51
N LYS A 462 19.24 -1.53 -5.76
CA LYS A 462 20.46 -0.74 -6.00
C LYS A 462 21.45 -0.79 -4.84
N PHE A 463 20.95 -0.87 -3.60
CA PHE A 463 21.79 -0.99 -2.42
C PHE A 463 22.36 -2.41 -2.28
N CYS A 464 21.55 -3.44 -2.55
CA CYS A 464 21.98 -4.84 -2.51
C CYS A 464 23.12 -5.15 -3.49
N GLN A 465 23.13 -4.50 -4.67
CA GLN A 465 24.18 -4.68 -5.68
C GLN A 465 25.58 -4.28 -5.21
N GLN A 466 25.68 -3.37 -4.22
CA GLN A 466 26.95 -2.89 -3.67
C GLN A 466 27.45 -3.73 -2.47
N MET A 467 26.67 -4.72 -2.04
CA MET A 467 27.02 -5.56 -0.88
C MET A 467 27.98 -6.68 -1.26
N ASP A 468 28.76 -7.17 -0.29
CA ASP A 468 29.64 -8.34 -0.45
C ASP A 468 28.86 -9.66 -0.59
N ASP A 469 29.57 -10.75 -0.91
CA ASP A 469 28.99 -12.11 -0.82
C ASP A 469 28.39 -12.34 0.59
N PRO A 470 27.11 -12.74 0.67
CA PRO A 470 26.44 -12.94 1.93
C PRO A 470 26.98 -14.16 2.68
N LYS A 471 27.51 -15.19 2.01
CA LYS A 471 27.95 -16.42 2.67
C LYS A 471 29.39 -16.29 3.12
N LYS A 472 29.59 -16.19 4.44
CA LYS A 472 30.94 -16.19 5.05
C LYS A 472 31.12 -17.40 5.94
N LYS A 473 32.18 -18.18 5.68
CA LYS A 473 32.59 -19.26 6.56
C LYS A 473 33.20 -18.67 7.83
N LEU A 474 32.68 -19.11 8.97
CA LEU A 474 33.18 -18.82 10.31
C LEU A 474 33.73 -20.11 10.86
N ASN A 475 35.03 -20.14 11.13
CA ASN A 475 35.65 -21.27 11.79
C ASN A 475 35.62 -21.03 13.30
N TYR A 476 35.29 -22.05 14.06
CA TYR A 476 35.28 -22.00 15.52
C TYR A 476 35.90 -23.27 16.09
N LEU A 477 36.41 -23.17 17.30
CA LEU A 477 36.99 -24.28 18.04
C LEU A 477 35.95 -24.80 19.02
N ASN A 478 35.63 -26.09 18.94
CA ASN A 478 34.79 -26.77 19.91
C ASN A 478 35.55 -27.00 21.22
N ASP A 479 34.83 -27.26 22.31
CA ASP A 479 35.42 -27.52 23.63
C ASP A 479 36.33 -28.76 23.65
N ASP A 480 36.11 -29.70 22.73
CA ASP A 480 36.95 -30.90 22.55
C ASP A 480 38.23 -30.65 21.73
N GLY A 481 38.45 -29.42 21.28
CA GLY A 481 39.60 -29.02 20.47
C GLY A 481 39.45 -29.30 18.97
N SER A 482 38.30 -29.81 18.52
CA SER A 482 38.00 -29.93 17.08
C SER A 482 37.69 -28.57 16.46
N VAL A 483 38.12 -28.36 15.22
CA VAL A 483 37.81 -27.14 14.46
C VAL A 483 36.64 -27.44 13.54
N ASP A 484 35.54 -26.72 13.74
CA ASP A 484 34.37 -26.77 12.88
C ASP A 484 34.17 -25.45 12.14
N SER A 485 33.30 -25.49 11.13
CA SER A 485 32.91 -24.30 10.39
C SER A 485 31.40 -24.18 10.25
N TYR A 486 30.90 -22.96 10.43
CA TYR A 486 29.53 -22.60 10.17
C TYR A 486 29.47 -21.51 9.09
N THR A 487 28.48 -21.55 8.20
CA THR A 487 28.29 -20.49 7.20
C THR A 487 27.36 -19.42 7.77
N GLY A 488 27.95 -18.29 8.17
CA GLY A 488 27.21 -17.09 8.57
C GLY A 488 26.76 -16.27 7.37
N LYS A 489 25.74 -15.43 7.59
CA LYS A 489 25.27 -14.42 6.62
C LYS A 489 25.82 -13.04 6.95
N LYS A 490 26.59 -12.44 6.04
CA LYS A 490 26.96 -11.02 6.12
C LYS A 490 25.78 -10.15 5.73
N VAL A 491 25.38 -9.26 6.64
CA VAL A 491 24.22 -8.37 6.46
C VAL A 491 24.61 -6.91 6.61
N TYR A 492 23.78 -6.04 6.07
CA TYR A 492 23.87 -4.59 6.11
C TYR A 492 22.54 -4.04 6.61
N HIS A 493 22.59 -2.97 7.41
CA HIS A 493 21.40 -2.38 8.00
C HIS A 493 21.11 -1.03 7.33
N ILE A 494 19.90 -0.88 6.82
CA ILE A 494 19.34 0.40 6.39
C ILE A 494 18.22 0.76 7.36
N ASN A 495 18.25 1.97 7.92
CA ASN A 495 17.23 2.39 8.89
C ASN A 495 16.26 3.37 8.24
N LEU A 496 14.97 3.17 8.48
CA LEU A 496 13.89 4.07 8.06
C LEU A 496 13.28 4.68 9.30
N VAL A 497 13.35 6.00 9.40
CA VAL A 497 12.53 6.74 10.36
C VAL A 497 11.46 7.47 9.56
N ILE A 498 10.19 7.19 9.85
CA ILE A 498 9.05 7.74 9.13
C ILE A 498 8.23 8.55 10.10
N LYS A 499 8.10 9.84 9.84
CA LYS A 499 7.24 10.74 10.60
C LYS A 499 5.98 11.02 9.81
N ILE A 500 4.84 10.77 10.43
CA ILE A 500 3.52 10.98 9.85
C ILE A 500 2.86 12.10 10.64
N THR A 501 2.40 13.14 9.96
CA THR A 501 1.64 14.24 10.58
C THR A 501 0.24 14.28 9.99
N SER A 502 -0.79 14.08 10.81
CA SER A 502 -2.18 14.31 10.41
C SER A 502 -2.62 15.74 10.73
N LYS A 503 -3.75 16.18 10.15
CA LYS A 503 -4.27 17.55 10.26
C LYS A 503 -3.20 18.61 9.97
N TYR A 504 -2.32 18.32 9.01
CA TYR A 504 -1.20 19.18 8.68
C TYR A 504 -1.71 20.58 8.26
N GLY A 505 -1.09 21.63 8.78
CA GLY A 505 -1.51 23.01 8.52
C GLY A 505 -2.62 23.54 9.45
N THR A 506 -3.09 22.75 10.42
CA THR A 506 -4.01 23.20 11.47
C THR A 506 -3.32 23.24 12.84
N ASP A 507 -3.95 23.90 13.82
CA ASP A 507 -3.45 23.97 15.21
C ASP A 507 -3.52 22.61 15.93
N GLY A 508 -4.38 21.69 15.46
CA GLY A 508 -4.58 20.35 16.02
C GLY A 508 -3.72 19.25 15.39
N LYS A 509 -2.52 19.57 14.91
CA LYS A 509 -1.62 18.60 14.25
C LYS A 509 -1.22 17.47 15.22
N GLU A 510 -1.30 16.24 14.75
CA GLU A 510 -0.83 15.06 15.49
C GLU A 510 0.31 14.42 14.73
N THR A 511 1.35 13.98 15.44
CA THR A 511 2.53 13.36 14.82
C THR A 511 2.82 11.98 15.40
N GLU A 512 3.00 11.01 14.53
CA GLU A 512 3.49 9.68 14.87
C GLU A 512 4.85 9.44 14.21
N THR A 513 5.70 8.62 14.84
CA THR A 513 7.00 8.23 14.27
C THR A 513 7.17 6.72 14.30
N LEU A 514 7.37 6.13 13.11
CA LEU A 514 7.72 4.73 12.93
C LEU A 514 9.23 4.59 12.75
N ASN A 515 9.83 3.58 13.37
CA ASN A 515 11.25 3.26 13.24
C ASN A 515 11.41 1.82 12.76
N LEU A 516 11.98 1.63 11.57
CA LEU A 516 12.21 0.33 10.98
C LEU A 516 13.69 0.15 10.66
N ARG A 517 14.19 -1.06 10.82
CA ARG A 517 15.51 -1.48 10.38
C ARG A 517 15.36 -2.59 9.34
N LEU A 518 15.79 -2.31 8.11
CA LEU A 518 15.89 -3.30 7.05
C LEU A 518 17.22 -4.02 7.18
N VAL A 519 17.17 -5.33 7.38
CA VAL A 519 18.35 -6.17 7.37
C VAL A 519 18.48 -6.78 5.98
N LEU A 520 19.52 -6.38 5.28
CA LEU A 520 19.74 -6.66 3.86
C LEU A 520 21.00 -7.48 3.64
N SER A 521 21.00 -8.27 2.59
CA SER A 521 22.16 -8.94 2.03
C SER A 521 22.24 -8.66 0.52
N ARG A 522 23.28 -9.14 -0.16
CA ARG A 522 23.35 -9.08 -1.63
C ARG A 522 22.17 -9.79 -2.29
N ASP A 523 21.62 -10.81 -1.62
CA ASP A 523 20.46 -11.52 -2.10
C ASP A 523 19.18 -10.68 -1.99
N GLY A 524 19.08 -9.76 -1.03
CA GLY A 524 17.89 -8.93 -0.88
C GLY A 524 17.54 -8.67 0.59
N ILE A 525 16.25 -8.54 0.87
CA ILE A 525 15.72 -8.33 2.22
C ILE A 525 15.73 -9.67 2.97
N GLU A 526 16.48 -9.74 4.07
CA GLU A 526 16.49 -10.91 4.94
C GLU A 526 15.36 -10.84 5.98
N ARG A 527 15.11 -9.64 6.53
CA ARG A 527 14.03 -9.34 7.47
C ARG A 527 13.85 -7.83 7.71
N ILE A 528 12.76 -7.49 8.37
CA ILE A 528 12.46 -6.13 8.84
C ILE A 528 12.30 -6.19 10.36
N GLU A 529 13.02 -5.33 11.07
CA GLU A 529 12.95 -5.21 12.53
C GLU A 529 12.29 -3.86 12.88
N SER A 530 11.41 -3.83 13.88
CA SER A 530 10.89 -2.59 14.48
C SER A 530 11.39 -2.49 15.90
N PRO A 531 12.42 -1.68 16.18
CA PRO A 531 13.03 -1.63 17.50
C PRO A 531 12.11 -1.15 18.64
N ASN A 532 10.99 -0.50 18.30
CA ASN A 532 10.08 0.13 19.24
C ASN A 532 8.70 -0.56 19.32
N GLN A 533 8.47 -1.63 18.55
CA GLN A 533 7.25 -2.44 18.64
C GLN A 533 7.65 -3.87 18.99
N THR A 534 6.94 -4.47 19.94
CA THR A 534 6.91 -5.94 20.07
C THR A 534 6.62 -6.50 18.68
N PRO A 535 7.35 -7.53 18.20
CA PRO A 535 7.05 -8.13 16.92
C PRO A 535 5.56 -8.44 16.90
N SER A 536 4.83 -7.86 15.95
CA SER A 536 3.48 -8.32 15.66
C SER A 536 3.64 -9.72 15.08
N GLU A 537 3.70 -10.73 15.97
CA GLU A 537 3.88 -12.13 15.62
C GLU A 537 2.71 -12.69 14.80
N GLU A 538 1.66 -11.92 14.57
CA GLU A 538 0.54 -12.33 13.73
C GLU A 538 0.43 -11.42 12.51
N LEU A 539 1.01 -11.89 11.40
CA LEU A 539 0.53 -11.68 10.02
C LEU A 539 1.39 -12.41 8.97
N PHE A 540 2.42 -13.15 9.38
CA PHE A 540 3.18 -14.07 8.52
C PHE A 540 2.53 -15.46 8.45
N GLU A 541 1.25 -15.53 8.09
CA GLU A 541 0.65 -16.73 7.50
C GLU A 541 -0.73 -16.36 6.95
N VAL A 542 -0.77 -15.75 5.77
CA VAL A 542 -1.47 -16.27 4.59
C VAL A 542 -0.97 -15.39 3.45
N ILE A 543 -0.13 -15.99 2.62
CA ILE A 543 0.11 -15.53 1.27
C ILE A 543 -1.25 -15.56 0.57
N TRP A 544 -1.96 -14.43 0.60
CA TRP A 544 -2.92 -14.10 -0.44
C TRP A 544 -2.10 -13.54 -1.59
N ILE A 545 -1.61 -14.43 -2.46
CA ILE A 545 -1.09 -14.04 -3.78
C ILE A 545 -2.13 -13.20 -4.52
#